data_AF-A0AAD9DG29-F1
#
_entry.id   AF-A0AAD9DG29-F1
#
_cell.length_a   1.000
_cell.length_b   1.000
_cell.length_c   1.000
_cell.angle_alpha   90.00
_cell.angle_beta   90.00
_cell.angle_gamma   90.00
#
_symmetry.space_group_name_H-M   'P 1'
#
loop_
_entity.id
_entity.type
_entity.pdbx_description
1 polymer ?
#
loop_
_entity_poly.entity_id
_entity_poly.type
_entity_poly.pdbx_seq_one_letter_code
_entity_poly.pdbx_strand_id
1 'polypeptide(L)'
;MKTTKSQKKQVRFSNRSLMSVVDNLSLNKELASKLWYSQEETDLFKAWLSHQVREVRTQLGDHSALIDEDAVTINAAAILGLEKYLSPELTVEYKDRRLALQRAVLAEHRWHRALQIPHSSRLAMISSRNSRWARERARAAALFLEQDVMQDFREMNLPATTPRRCSMPPLNEADATEEGHKGHPYQRRWSTASWSSIRNNV
;
A
#
# COMPACT_ATOMS: atom_id res chain seq x y z
N MET A 1 1.12 -46.40 7.02
CA MET A 1 1.25 -44.93 6.99
C MET A 1 -0.14 -44.31 6.92
N LYS A 2 -0.59 -43.58 7.94
CA LYS A 2 -1.89 -42.89 7.95
C LYS A 2 -1.72 -41.50 7.33
N THR A 3 -2.22 -41.29 6.12
CA THR A 3 -2.32 -39.95 5.52
C THR A 3 -3.45 -39.19 6.22
N THR A 4 -3.11 -38.30 7.15
CA THR A 4 -4.06 -37.37 7.75
C THR A 4 -4.50 -36.36 6.68
N LYS A 5 -5.71 -36.53 6.14
CA LYS A 5 -6.33 -35.51 5.28
C LYS A 5 -6.47 -34.22 6.10
N SER A 6 -5.62 -33.24 5.81
CA SER A 6 -5.73 -31.90 6.38
C SER A 6 -7.12 -31.34 6.08
N GLN A 7 -7.93 -31.13 7.10
CA GLN A 7 -9.27 -30.60 6.95
C GLN A 7 -9.18 -29.16 6.43
N LYS A 8 -9.80 -28.90 5.27
CA LYS A 8 -9.91 -27.55 4.71
C LYS A 8 -10.69 -26.68 5.70
N LYS A 9 -10.05 -25.67 6.29
CA LYS A 9 -10.70 -24.68 7.14
C LYS A 9 -11.50 -23.73 6.25
N GLN A 10 -12.81 -23.93 6.17
CA GLN A 10 -13.72 -23.09 5.40
C GLN A 10 -14.66 -22.33 6.33
N VAL A 11 -14.91 -21.06 6.02
CA VAL A 11 -15.82 -20.17 6.72
C VAL A 11 -16.78 -19.58 5.70
N ARG A 12 -18.08 -19.63 5.99
CA ARG A 12 -19.11 -19.03 5.15
C ARG A 12 -19.68 -17.82 5.88
N PHE A 13 -19.61 -16.64 5.26
CA PHE A 13 -20.15 -15.41 5.84
C PHE A 13 -21.56 -15.08 5.33
N SER A 14 -21.90 -15.57 4.14
CA SER A 14 -23.23 -15.42 3.55
C SER A 14 -23.54 -16.59 2.62
N ASN A 15 -24.79 -16.71 2.19
CA ASN A 15 -25.17 -17.76 1.25
C ASN A 15 -24.40 -17.70 -0.09
N ARG A 16 -23.76 -16.57 -0.40
CA ARG A 16 -22.99 -16.38 -1.63
C ARG A 16 -21.48 -16.31 -1.42
N SER A 17 -20.99 -16.34 -0.18
CA SER A 17 -19.57 -16.12 0.14
C SER A 17 -18.98 -17.28 0.91
N LEU A 18 -18.04 -17.98 0.29
CA LEU A 18 -17.22 -19.02 0.91
C LEU A 18 -15.77 -18.53 0.99
N MET A 19 -15.22 -18.49 2.20
CA MET A 19 -13.81 -18.19 2.45
C MET A 19 -13.09 -19.48 2.85
N SER A 20 -12.02 -19.84 2.16
CA SER A 20 -11.14 -20.94 2.55
C SER A 20 -9.82 -20.39 3.07
N VAL A 21 -9.41 -20.81 4.26
CA VAL A 21 -8.09 -20.49 4.80
C VAL A 21 -7.08 -21.46 4.19
N VAL A 22 -6.10 -20.92 3.48
CA VAL A 22 -5.01 -21.70 2.87
C VAL A 22 -3.75 -21.43 3.67
N ASP A 23 -3.45 -22.34 4.62
CA ASP A 23 -2.34 -22.16 5.56
C ASP A 23 -0.96 -22.35 4.90
N ASN A 24 -0.87 -23.12 3.80
CA ASN A 24 0.38 -23.37 3.08
C ASN A 24 0.15 -23.67 1.58
N LEU A 25 0.64 -22.78 0.72
CA LEU A 25 0.49 -22.87 -0.75
C LEU A 25 1.30 -24.03 -1.34
N SER A 26 2.44 -24.36 -0.75
CA SER A 26 3.32 -25.43 -1.23
C SER A 26 2.70 -26.83 -1.06
N LEU A 27 1.84 -27.01 -0.06
CA LEU A 27 1.22 -28.30 0.26
C LEU A 27 -0.03 -28.59 -0.57
N ASN A 28 -0.61 -27.60 -1.26
CA ASN A 28 -1.87 -27.77 -1.98
C ASN A 28 -1.83 -27.10 -3.36
N LYS A 29 -1.18 -27.77 -4.31
CA LYS A 29 -1.00 -27.30 -5.69
C LYS A 29 -2.33 -26.95 -6.40
N GLU A 30 -3.41 -27.68 -6.11
CA GLU A 30 -4.74 -27.42 -6.67
C GLU A 30 -5.40 -26.13 -6.14
N LEU A 31 -5.09 -25.73 -4.91
CA LEU A 31 -5.54 -24.45 -4.36
C LEU A 31 -4.62 -23.32 -4.79
N ALA A 32 -3.31 -23.58 -4.85
CA ALA A 32 -2.33 -22.60 -5.31
C ALA A 32 -2.63 -22.14 -6.74
N SER A 33 -3.05 -23.05 -7.64
CA SER A 33 -3.43 -22.69 -9.02
C SER A 33 -4.72 -21.87 -9.13
N LYS A 34 -5.51 -21.77 -8.05
CA LYS A 34 -6.75 -20.96 -8.00
C LYS A 34 -6.53 -19.56 -7.44
N LEU A 35 -5.32 -19.26 -6.98
CA LEU A 35 -5.00 -17.92 -6.50
C LEU A 35 -4.74 -16.99 -7.68
N TRP A 36 -5.05 -15.72 -7.47
CA TRP A 36 -4.83 -14.65 -8.43
C TRP A 36 -3.40 -14.09 -8.37
N TYR A 37 -2.53 -14.71 -7.56
CA TYR A 37 -1.12 -14.34 -7.40
C TYR A 37 -0.25 -15.58 -7.21
N SER A 38 1.00 -15.50 -7.66
CA SER A 38 2.02 -16.52 -7.48
C SER A 38 2.81 -16.34 -6.17
N GLN A 39 3.56 -17.36 -5.77
CA GLN A 39 4.46 -17.27 -4.62
C GLN A 39 5.60 -16.28 -4.90
N GLU A 40 6.14 -16.29 -6.12
CA GLU A 40 7.19 -15.38 -6.58
C GLU A 40 6.71 -13.92 -6.55
N GLU A 41 5.50 -13.64 -7.04
CA GLU A 41 4.89 -12.29 -6.96
C GLU A 41 4.74 -11.82 -5.51
N THR A 42 4.32 -12.73 -4.63
CA THR A 42 4.20 -12.44 -3.20
C THR A 42 5.55 -12.09 -2.56
N ASP A 43 6.60 -12.81 -2.93
CA ASP A 43 7.94 -12.60 -2.36
C ASP A 43 8.61 -11.36 -2.95
N LEU A 44 8.42 -11.08 -4.24
CA LEU A 44 8.79 -9.80 -4.87
C LEU A 44 8.10 -8.63 -4.19
N PHE A 45 6.79 -8.73 -3.93
CA PHE A 45 6.05 -7.70 -3.22
C PHE A 45 6.59 -7.46 -1.81
N LYS A 46 6.91 -8.52 -1.05
CA LYS A 46 7.51 -8.37 0.29
C LYS A 46 8.89 -7.72 0.25
N ALA A 47 9.72 -8.10 -0.72
CA ALA A 47 11.06 -7.52 -0.89
C ALA A 47 10.97 -6.03 -1.24
N TRP A 48 10.09 -5.68 -2.18
CA TRP A 48 9.81 -4.30 -2.54
C TRP A 48 9.25 -3.50 -1.37
N LEU A 49 8.26 -4.04 -0.64
CA LEU A 49 7.71 -3.39 0.56
C LEU A 49 8.79 -3.16 1.62
N SER A 50 9.66 -4.13 1.86
CA SER A 50 10.76 -3.99 2.81
C SER A 50 11.75 -2.90 2.39
N HIS A 51 12.03 -2.81 1.09
CA HIS A 51 12.84 -1.72 0.54
C HIS A 51 12.19 -0.36 0.78
N GLN A 52 10.91 -0.21 0.43
CA GLN A 52 10.17 1.04 0.58
C GLN A 52 10.09 1.49 2.04
N VAL A 53 9.83 0.57 2.97
CA VAL A 53 9.85 0.86 4.40
C VAL A 53 11.21 1.38 4.86
N ARG A 54 12.30 0.77 4.39
CA ARG A 54 13.66 1.20 4.73
C ARG A 54 13.94 2.60 4.18
N GLU A 55 13.58 2.85 2.94
CA GLU A 55 13.77 4.12 2.25
C GLU A 55 13.03 5.28 2.93
N VAL A 56 11.76 5.07 3.28
CA VAL A 56 10.96 6.06 4.02
C VAL A 56 11.56 6.31 5.42
N ARG A 57 12.05 5.27 6.09
CA ARG A 57 12.73 5.43 7.39
C ARG A 57 14.03 6.22 7.29
N THR A 58 14.84 5.97 6.26
CA THR A 58 16.08 6.73 6.06
C THR A 58 15.78 8.19 5.79
N GLN A 59 14.82 8.50 4.90
CA GLN A 59 14.38 9.88 4.66
C GLN A 59 13.93 10.54 5.96
N LEU A 60 13.07 9.89 6.74
CA LEU A 60 12.59 10.45 8.01
C LEU A 60 13.71 10.66 9.04
N GLY A 61 14.68 9.75 9.13
CA GLY A 61 15.84 9.86 10.01
C GLY A 61 16.79 10.98 9.61
N ASP A 62 17.12 11.07 8.32
CA ASP A 62 18.03 12.07 7.76
C ASP A 62 17.43 13.49 7.88
N HIS A 63 16.11 13.64 7.71
CA HIS A 63 15.41 14.92 7.92
C HIS A 63 15.29 15.32 9.39
N SER A 64 15.28 14.37 10.32
CA SER A 64 15.26 14.71 11.76
C SER A 64 16.58 15.33 12.25
N ALA A 65 17.68 15.06 11.55
CA ALA A 65 19.02 15.56 11.88
C ALA A 65 19.37 16.88 11.16
N LEU A 66 18.71 17.17 10.04
CA LEU A 66 18.89 18.37 9.22
C LEU A 66 17.64 19.25 9.33
N ILE A 67 17.47 19.95 10.45
CA ILE A 67 16.50 21.04 10.56
C ILE A 67 17.09 22.23 9.81
N ASP A 68 17.03 22.18 8.48
CA ASP A 68 17.11 23.37 7.64
C ASP A 68 15.71 23.49 7.01
N GLU A 69 15.02 24.59 7.32
CA GLU A 69 13.55 24.71 7.21
C GLU A 69 13.00 24.62 5.78
N ASP A 70 13.85 24.61 4.75
CA ASP A 70 13.44 25.02 3.40
C ASP A 70 13.41 23.95 2.29
N ALA A 71 13.70 22.66 2.50
CA ALA A 71 13.94 21.82 1.31
C ALA A 71 13.46 20.37 1.21
N VAL A 72 12.89 19.69 2.21
CA VAL A 72 12.42 18.31 1.96
C VAL A 72 11.07 17.99 2.59
N THR A 73 10.03 18.25 1.81
CA THR A 73 8.69 17.71 2.05
C THR A 73 8.68 16.24 1.64
N ILE A 74 8.75 15.31 2.60
CA ILE A 74 8.45 13.90 2.28
C ILE A 74 7.02 13.88 1.75
N ASN A 75 6.83 13.38 0.53
CA ASN A 75 5.49 13.25 -0.04
C ASN A 75 4.68 12.33 0.89
N ALA A 76 3.70 12.91 1.58
CA ALA A 76 2.87 12.18 2.53
C ALA A 76 2.08 11.04 1.87
N ALA A 77 1.82 11.11 0.55
CA ALA A 77 1.29 9.99 -0.22
C ALA A 77 2.21 8.76 -0.22
N ALA A 78 3.53 8.94 -0.14
CA ALA A 78 4.50 7.86 -0.06
C ALA A 78 4.51 7.16 1.32
N ILE A 79 4.01 7.84 2.36
CA ILE A 79 3.95 7.33 3.74
C ILE A 79 2.63 6.58 4.00
N LEU A 80 1.57 6.91 3.26
CA LEU A 80 0.25 6.34 3.46
C LEU A 80 0.23 4.81 3.27
N GLY A 81 -0.33 4.11 4.25
CA GLY A 81 -0.33 2.64 4.33
C GLY A 81 0.96 2.02 4.89
N LEU A 82 2.04 2.80 5.02
CA LEU A 82 3.31 2.39 5.62
C LEU A 82 3.48 2.91 7.05
N GLU A 83 2.48 3.58 7.61
CA GLU A 83 2.57 4.30 8.89
C GLU A 83 2.98 3.38 10.04
N LYS A 84 2.43 2.15 10.05
CA LYS A 84 2.76 1.14 11.06
C LYS A 84 4.23 0.74 11.04
N TYR A 85 4.93 0.94 9.93
CA TYR A 85 6.32 0.59 9.76
C TYR A 85 7.26 1.78 9.98
N LEU A 86 6.77 2.99 10.23
CA LEU A 86 7.67 4.15 10.39
C LEU A 86 8.56 4.03 11.61
N SER A 87 8.03 3.51 12.72
CA SER A 87 8.79 3.27 13.94
C SER A 87 8.54 1.85 14.49
N PRO A 88 9.51 1.27 15.21
CA PRO A 88 9.31 -0.02 15.87
C PRO A 88 8.20 0.04 16.92
N GLU A 89 8.04 1.17 17.63
CA GLU A 89 6.98 1.40 18.61
C GLU A 89 5.60 1.35 17.93
N LEU A 90 5.44 2.02 16.79
CA LEU A 90 4.21 1.95 16.00
C LEU A 90 3.94 0.53 15.54
N THR A 91 4.97 -0.20 15.06
CA THR A 91 4.80 -1.59 14.66
C THR A 91 4.27 -2.45 15.81
N VAL A 92 4.80 -2.27 17.02
CA VAL A 92 4.34 -2.98 18.23
C VAL A 92 2.92 -2.58 18.58
N GLU A 93 2.60 -1.28 18.61
CA GLU A 93 1.26 -0.79 18.91
C GLU A 93 0.20 -1.37 17.96
N TYR A 94 0.48 -1.39 16.65
CA TYR A 94 -0.40 -1.99 15.65
C TYR A 94 -0.61 -3.48 15.88
N LYS A 95 0.45 -4.22 16.25
CA LYS A 95 0.35 -5.65 16.59
C LYS A 95 -0.51 -5.86 17.82
N ASP A 96 -0.28 -5.08 18.88
CA ASP A 96 -0.99 -5.21 20.15
C ASP A 96 -2.48 -4.89 19.99
N ARG A 97 -2.82 -3.81 19.29
CA ARG A 97 -4.22 -3.46 18.99
C ARG A 97 -4.91 -4.54 18.16
N ARG A 98 -4.23 -5.11 17.16
CA ARG A 98 -4.77 -6.22 16.35
C ARG A 98 -5.01 -7.46 17.21
N LEU A 99 -4.08 -7.80 18.09
CA LEU A 99 -4.23 -8.92 19.02
C LEU A 99 -5.36 -8.69 20.02
N ALA A 100 -5.49 -7.47 20.55
CA ALA A 100 -6.57 -7.10 21.46
C ALA A 100 -7.95 -7.28 20.80
N LEU A 101 -8.12 -6.76 19.58
CA LEU A 101 -9.34 -6.97 18.78
C LEU A 101 -9.62 -8.47 18.58
N GLN A 102 -8.61 -9.23 18.15
CA GLN A 102 -8.76 -10.66 17.91
C GLN A 102 -9.17 -11.40 19.19
N ARG A 103 -8.53 -11.12 20.32
CA ARG A 103 -8.85 -11.71 21.62
C ARG A 103 -10.28 -11.39 22.04
N ALA A 104 -10.71 -10.13 21.92
CA ALA A 104 -12.05 -9.71 22.28
C ALA A 104 -13.13 -10.43 21.44
N VAL A 105 -12.93 -10.50 20.12
CA VAL A 105 -13.85 -11.19 19.20
C VAL A 105 -13.91 -12.70 19.48
N LEU A 106 -12.75 -13.34 19.70
CA LEU A 106 -12.70 -14.78 20.00
C LEU A 106 -13.29 -15.11 21.37
N ALA A 107 -13.07 -14.26 22.38
CA ALA A 107 -13.65 -14.43 23.71
C ALA A 107 -15.18 -14.39 23.65
N GLU A 108 -15.74 -13.38 22.98
CA GLU A 108 -17.19 -13.28 22.78
C GLU A 108 -17.75 -14.46 21.98
N HIS A 109 -17.05 -14.87 20.91
CA HIS A 109 -17.47 -16.03 20.12
C HIS A 109 -17.46 -17.34 20.93
N ARG A 110 -16.50 -17.52 21.85
CA ARG A 110 -16.50 -18.66 22.79
C ARG A 110 -17.68 -18.59 23.75
N TRP A 111 -18.00 -17.39 24.26
CA TRP A 111 -19.15 -17.17 25.14
C TRP A 111 -20.48 -17.53 24.45
N HIS A 112 -20.69 -17.12 23.19
CA HIS A 112 -21.85 -17.54 22.39
C HIS A 112 -21.95 -19.04 22.22
N ARG A 113 -20.82 -19.73 21.99
CA ARG A 113 -20.82 -21.20 21.85
C ARG A 113 -21.15 -21.90 23.17
N ALA A 114 -20.68 -21.37 24.30
CA ALA A 114 -20.96 -21.94 25.61
C ALA A 114 -22.45 -21.83 25.99
N LEU A 115 -23.09 -20.70 25.66
CA LEU A 115 -24.50 -20.47 25.98
C LEU A 115 -25.49 -20.92 24.90
N GLN A 116 -25.01 -21.28 23.70
CA GLN A 116 -25.82 -21.59 22.52
C GLN A 116 -26.79 -20.47 22.10
N ILE A 117 -26.55 -19.23 22.54
CA ILE A 117 -27.36 -18.07 22.18
C ILE A 117 -26.58 -17.26 21.13
N PRO A 118 -27.00 -17.28 19.85
CA PRO A 118 -26.36 -16.48 18.83
C PRO A 118 -26.70 -15.00 19.02
N HIS A 119 -25.72 -14.19 19.41
CA HIS A 119 -25.89 -12.74 19.57
C HIS A 119 -24.98 -11.96 18.61
N SER A 120 -25.29 -12.03 17.31
CA SER A 120 -24.51 -11.39 16.24
C SER A 120 -24.32 -9.88 16.45
N SER A 121 -25.34 -9.19 16.95
CA SER A 121 -25.30 -7.76 17.25
C SER A 121 -24.25 -7.40 18.31
N ARG A 122 -24.11 -8.23 19.36
CA ARG A 122 -23.11 -8.01 20.41
C ARG A 122 -21.70 -8.24 19.91
N LEU A 123 -21.49 -9.27 19.08
CA LEU A 123 -20.20 -9.51 18.41
C LEU A 123 -19.83 -8.35 17.49
N ALA A 124 -20.79 -7.84 16.71
CA ALA A 124 -20.60 -6.68 15.84
C ALA A 124 -20.26 -5.42 16.64
N MET A 125 -20.93 -5.20 17.78
CA MET A 125 -20.63 -4.09 18.69
C MET A 125 -19.20 -4.19 19.24
N ILE A 126 -18.78 -5.36 19.73
CA ILE A 126 -17.42 -5.58 20.25
C ILE A 126 -16.38 -5.39 19.15
N SER A 127 -16.61 -5.95 17.96
CA SER A 127 -15.73 -5.77 16.80
C SER A 127 -15.61 -4.29 16.45
N SER A 128 -16.73 -3.58 16.32
CA SER A 128 -16.79 -2.16 16.00
C SER A 128 -16.05 -1.31 17.03
N ARG A 129 -16.27 -1.56 18.33
CA ARG A 129 -15.61 -0.82 19.40
C ARG A 129 -14.09 -1.01 19.36
N ASN A 130 -13.62 -2.24 19.21
CA ASN A 130 -12.19 -2.57 19.22
C ASN A 130 -11.48 -2.21 17.90
N SER A 131 -12.20 -2.13 16.78
CA SER A 131 -11.65 -1.69 15.49
C SER A 131 -11.74 -0.17 15.27
N ARG A 132 -12.27 0.59 16.23
CA ARG A 132 -12.52 2.04 16.09
C ARG A 132 -11.27 2.80 15.65
N TRP A 133 -10.17 2.59 16.35
CA TRP A 133 -8.90 3.24 16.03
C TRP A 133 -8.41 2.96 14.61
N ALA A 134 -8.52 1.70 14.16
CA ALA A 134 -8.11 1.34 12.79
C ALA A 134 -8.99 2.05 11.75
N ARG A 135 -10.29 2.18 12.00
CA ARG A 135 -11.22 2.91 11.12
C ARG A 135 -10.95 4.40 11.11
N GLU A 136 -10.67 5.01 12.26
CA GLU A 136 -10.33 6.44 12.36
C GLU A 136 -9.04 6.74 11.58
N ARG A 137 -8.03 5.88 11.69
CA ARG A 137 -6.81 6.01 10.89
C ARG A 137 -7.04 5.82 9.39
N ALA A 138 -7.79 4.79 9.00
CA ALA A 138 -8.15 4.58 7.60
C ALA A 138 -8.93 5.78 7.03
N ARG A 139 -9.81 6.37 7.84
CA ARG A 139 -10.54 7.59 7.46
C ARG A 139 -9.60 8.78 7.30
N ALA A 140 -8.66 8.99 8.22
CA ALA A 140 -7.66 10.06 8.11
C ALA A 140 -6.81 9.90 6.84
N ALA A 141 -6.35 8.67 6.55
CA ALA A 141 -5.62 8.35 5.32
C ALA A 141 -6.45 8.63 4.05
N ALA A 142 -7.74 8.25 4.05
CA ALA A 142 -8.62 8.51 2.92
C ALA A 142 -8.87 10.00 2.68
N LEU A 143 -9.09 10.78 3.74
CA LEU A 143 -9.25 12.23 3.64
C LEU A 143 -7.97 12.91 3.13
N PHE A 144 -6.81 12.41 3.53
CA PHE A 144 -5.53 12.90 3.05
C PHE A 144 -5.38 12.66 1.53
N LEU A 145 -5.69 11.45 1.06
CA LEU A 145 -5.66 11.13 -0.37
C LEU A 145 -6.67 11.94 -1.18
N GLU A 146 -7.86 12.20 -0.63
CA GLU A 146 -8.87 13.02 -1.30
C GLU A 146 -8.37 14.45 -1.54
N GLN A 147 -7.69 15.05 -0.55
CA GLN A 147 -7.10 16.38 -0.69
C GLN A 147 -6.00 16.42 -1.75
N ASP A 148 -5.11 15.42 -1.76
CA ASP A 148 -4.01 15.29 -2.73
C ASP A 148 -4.55 15.20 -4.17
N VAL A 149 -5.52 14.31 -4.39
CA VAL A 149 -6.18 14.14 -5.69
C VAL A 149 -6.88 15.44 -6.13
N MET A 150 -7.56 16.13 -5.21
CA MET A 150 -8.22 17.40 -5.53
C MET A 150 -7.24 18.52 -5.86
N GLN A 151 -6.05 18.53 -5.26
CA GLN A 151 -5.01 19.51 -5.56
C GLN A 151 -4.43 19.29 -6.97
N ASP A 152 -4.11 18.05 -7.33
CA ASP A 152 -3.68 17.69 -8.69
C ASP A 152 -4.68 18.17 -9.75
N PHE A 153 -5.98 17.97 -9.51
CA PHE A 153 -7.02 18.44 -10.43
C PHE A 153 -7.06 19.97 -10.54
N ARG A 154 -6.79 20.72 -9.47
CA ARG A 154 -6.76 22.18 -9.53
C ARG A 154 -5.56 22.69 -10.30
N GLU A 155 -4.40 22.06 -10.11
CA GLU A 155 -3.17 22.39 -10.83
C GLU A 155 -3.29 22.09 -12.33
N MET A 156 -3.95 20.98 -12.70
CA MET A 156 -4.25 20.66 -14.11
C MET A 156 -5.26 21.61 -14.77
N ASN A 157 -6.12 22.28 -13.99
CA ASN A 157 -7.14 23.20 -14.49
C ASN A 157 -6.70 24.68 -14.49
N LEU A 158 -5.47 24.98 -14.06
CA LEU A 158 -4.90 26.31 -14.29
C LEU A 158 -4.67 26.47 -15.79
N PRO A 159 -5.19 27.54 -16.44
CA PRO A 159 -4.95 27.77 -17.84
C PRO A 159 -3.44 27.88 -18.01
N ALA A 160 -2.87 27.01 -18.87
CA ALA A 160 -1.47 27.04 -19.23
C ALA A 160 -1.11 28.49 -19.53
N THR A 161 -0.41 29.13 -18.60
CA THR A 161 0.09 30.48 -18.77
C THR A 161 0.92 30.38 -20.03
N THR A 162 0.42 31.03 -21.08
CA THR A 162 1.00 31.04 -22.43
C THR A 162 2.50 31.01 -22.30
N PRO A 163 3.21 30.06 -22.95
CA PRO A 163 4.65 30.02 -22.87
C PRO A 163 5.13 31.41 -23.26
N ARG A 164 5.75 32.12 -22.30
CA ARG A 164 6.54 33.31 -22.64
C ARG A 164 7.46 32.82 -23.73
N ARG A 165 7.31 33.40 -24.93
CA ARG A 165 8.26 33.24 -26.03
C ARG A 165 9.64 33.54 -25.45
N CYS A 166 10.35 32.50 -25.04
CA CYS A 166 11.80 32.55 -24.99
C CYS A 166 12.19 32.71 -26.45
N SER A 167 12.54 33.93 -26.83
CA SER A 167 13.22 34.21 -28.08
C SER A 167 14.48 33.35 -28.10
N MET A 168 14.40 32.22 -28.81
CA MET A 168 15.56 31.38 -29.08
C MET A 168 16.50 32.18 -30.00
N PRO A 169 17.81 32.21 -29.70
CA PRO A 169 18.78 32.72 -30.66
C PRO A 169 18.76 31.83 -31.92
N PRO A 170 19.01 32.41 -33.11
CA PRO A 170 18.94 31.68 -34.37
C PRO A 170 20.02 30.60 -34.40
N LEU A 171 19.60 29.35 -34.55
CA LEU A 171 20.48 28.23 -34.84
C LEU A 171 20.67 28.15 -36.36
N ASN A 172 21.93 28.19 -36.77
CA ASN A 172 22.34 28.01 -38.17
C ASN A 172 21.85 26.66 -38.69
N GLU A 173 21.25 26.70 -39.87
CA GLU A 173 20.83 25.55 -40.65
C GLU A 173 22.06 24.75 -41.10
N ALA A 174 22.09 23.48 -40.74
CA ALA A 174 22.82 22.46 -41.46
C ALA A 174 21.89 21.27 -41.68
N ASP A 175 21.77 20.91 -42.94
CA ASP A 175 20.97 19.83 -43.53
C ASP A 175 21.02 18.50 -42.75
N ALA A 176 19.86 17.84 -42.64
CA ALA A 176 19.54 16.66 -43.46
C ALA A 176 18.55 15.70 -42.78
N THR A 177 17.49 15.41 -43.55
CA THR A 177 16.71 14.16 -43.65
C THR A 177 15.79 13.70 -42.51
N GLU A 178 14.52 13.73 -42.88
CA GLU A 178 13.35 13.03 -42.35
C GLU A 178 13.57 11.53 -42.14
N GLU A 179 12.97 10.99 -41.09
CA GLU A 179 12.08 9.82 -41.21
C GLU A 179 11.14 9.75 -39.99
N GLY A 180 9.84 9.78 -40.27
CA GLY A 180 8.80 9.88 -39.25
C GLY A 180 8.38 8.55 -38.66
N HIS A 181 8.01 8.54 -37.37
CA HIS A 181 7.20 7.48 -36.78
C HIS A 181 6.08 8.05 -35.92
N LYS A 182 4.90 7.49 -36.19
CA LYS A 182 3.56 7.87 -35.73
C LYS A 182 3.40 7.59 -34.23
N GLY A 183 2.74 8.52 -33.54
CA GLY A 183 2.38 8.39 -32.14
C GLY A 183 1.32 7.31 -31.88
N HIS A 184 1.50 6.58 -30.78
CA HIS A 184 0.48 5.75 -30.15
C HIS A 184 0.16 6.31 -28.74
N PRO A 185 -1.11 6.33 -28.30
CA PRO A 185 -1.49 6.89 -27.02
C PRO A 185 -1.36 5.87 -25.87
N TYR A 186 -0.95 6.37 -24.71
CA TYR A 186 -1.12 5.80 -23.37
C TYR A 186 -0.76 4.31 -23.17
N GLN A 187 0.52 4.05 -22.86
CA GLN A 187 0.89 2.95 -21.98
C GLN A 187 1.34 3.54 -20.63
N ARG A 188 0.58 3.26 -19.56
CA ARG A 188 1.06 3.42 -18.18
C ARG A 188 2.13 2.37 -17.93
N ARG A 189 3.36 2.70 -18.31
CA ARG A 189 4.56 2.00 -17.87
C ARG A 189 4.92 2.57 -16.50
N TRP A 190 5.00 1.72 -15.49
CA TRP A 190 5.62 2.07 -14.22
C TRP A 190 7.10 2.35 -14.52
N SER A 191 7.43 3.61 -14.74
CA SER A 191 8.81 4.03 -14.93
C SER A 191 9.53 3.94 -13.60
N THR A 192 10.33 2.89 -13.44
CA THR A 192 11.44 2.86 -12.49
C THR A 192 12.41 3.96 -12.90
N ALA A 193 12.32 5.14 -12.30
CA ALA A 193 13.36 6.14 -12.41
C ALA A 193 14.62 5.58 -11.73
N SER A 194 15.55 5.10 -12.56
CA SER A 194 16.91 4.79 -12.17
C SER A 194 17.61 6.11 -11.85
N TRP A 195 17.90 6.36 -10.57
CA TRP A 195 18.80 7.43 -10.17
C TRP A 195 20.21 6.87 -10.12
N SER A 196 20.95 7.03 -11.22
CA SER A 196 22.40 6.85 -11.24
C SER A 196 23.04 8.06 -10.58
N SER A 197 23.58 7.87 -9.37
CA SER A 197 24.35 8.89 -8.66
C SER A 197 25.71 9.07 -9.34
N ILE A 198 25.94 10.29 -9.80
CA ILE A 198 27.21 10.81 -10.30
C ILE A 198 28.15 10.94 -9.11
N ARG A 199 29.24 10.15 -9.07
CA ARG A 199 30.41 10.45 -8.22
C ARG A 199 31.30 11.42 -8.97
N ASN A 200 31.45 12.63 -8.44
CA ASN A 200 32.57 13.50 -8.77
C ASN A 200 33.72 13.25 -7.79
N ASN A 201 34.93 13.19 -8.35
CA ASN A 201 36.21 13.14 -7.67
C ASN A 201 36.42 14.37 -6.78
N VAL A 202 36.92 14.16 -5.55
CA VAL A 202 38.18 14.73 -5.03
C VAL A 202 38.81 13.69 -4.10
#